data_AF-A0A653XIK2-F1
#
_entry.id   AF-A0A653XIK2-F1
#
_cell.length_a   1.000
_cell.length_b   1.000
_cell.length_c   1.000
_cell.angle_alpha   90.00
_cell.angle_beta   90.00
_cell.angle_gamma   90.00
#
_symmetry.space_group_name_H-M   'P 1'
#
loop_
_entity.id
_entity.type
_entity.pdbx_description
1 polymer ?
#
loop_
_entity_poly.entity_id
_entity_poly.type
_entity_poly.pdbx_seq_one_letter_code
_entity_poly.pdbx_strand_id
1 'polypeptide(L)'
;MKEHEMDIYLDGVKTRVDLRKMDYTSLRNLSIKLQRILGDNSFIHEMILKSDLYYFRQEISAKTVGVLQKHGIMTVAELMTCSYEKLAEMDGLGSKSLSEIVGFIKELGK
;
A
#
# COMPACT_ATOMS: atom_id res chain seq x y z
N MET A 1 -13.01 -20.51 7.98
CA MET A 1 -12.20 -19.27 8.01
C MET A 1 -12.55 -18.48 9.27
N LYS A 2 -11.55 -17.86 9.91
CA LYS A 2 -11.70 -17.01 11.10
C LYS A 2 -12.18 -15.60 10.74
N GLU A 3 -13.26 -15.50 9.98
CA GLU A 3 -13.72 -14.26 9.35
C GLU A 3 -14.06 -13.14 10.35
N HIS A 4 -14.52 -13.53 11.55
CA HIS A 4 -14.93 -12.60 12.61
C HIS A 4 -13.81 -12.32 13.62
N GLU A 5 -12.61 -12.85 13.41
CA GLU A 5 -11.45 -12.61 14.26
C GLU A 5 -10.39 -11.82 13.50
N MET A 6 -9.87 -10.77 14.12
CA MET A 6 -8.78 -9.97 13.57
C MET A 6 -7.66 -9.78 14.58
N ASP A 7 -6.42 -9.81 14.10
CA ASP A 7 -5.27 -9.35 14.86
C ASP A 7 -5.11 -7.84 14.63
N ILE A 8 -5.11 -7.06 15.71
CA ILE A 8 -4.79 -5.62 15.68
C ILE A 8 -3.57 -5.38 16.57
N TYR A 9 -2.78 -4.36 16.24
CA TYR A 9 -1.65 -3.93 17.08
C TYR A 9 -2.04 -2.63 17.79
N LEU A 10 -2.08 -2.67 19.11
CA LEU A 10 -2.32 -1.52 19.99
C LEU A 10 -1.05 -1.27 20.78
N ASP A 11 -0.41 -0.12 20.59
CA ASP A 11 0.85 0.24 21.26
C ASP A 11 1.94 -0.84 21.12
N GLY A 12 2.05 -1.43 19.93
CA GLY A 12 2.99 -2.50 19.62
C GLY A 12 2.59 -3.88 20.15
N VAL A 13 1.51 -3.99 20.91
CA VAL A 13 1.00 -5.25 21.44
C VAL A 13 -0.04 -5.85 20.50
N LYS A 14 0.25 -7.08 20.04
CA LYS A 14 -0.68 -7.86 19.23
C LYS A 14 -1.89 -8.29 20.06
N THR A 15 -3.07 -7.79 19.71
CA THR A 15 -4.34 -8.09 20.36
C THR A 15 -5.28 -8.79 19.37
N ARG A 16 -5.85 -9.92 19.78
CA ARG A 16 -6.85 -10.65 19.00
C ARG A 16 -8.24 -10.15 19.37
N VAL A 17 -8.95 -9.57 18.41
CA VAL A 17 -10.34 -9.13 18.56
C VAL A 17 -11.26 -10.17 17.92
N ASP A 18 -12.31 -10.60 18.63
CA ASP A 18 -13.39 -11.45 18.12
C ASP A 18 -14.68 -10.63 18.09
N LEU A 19 -15.15 -10.29 16.88
CA LEU A 19 -16.31 -9.43 16.67
C LEU A 19 -17.60 -10.04 17.23
N ARG A 20 -17.69 -11.37 17.36
CA ARG A 20 -18.87 -12.05 17.91
C ARG A 20 -19.03 -11.85 19.41
N LYS A 21 -17.97 -11.43 20.09
CA LYS A 21 -17.96 -11.18 21.54
C LYS A 21 -18.24 -9.71 21.88
N MET A 22 -18.39 -8.84 20.88
CA MET A 22 -18.72 -7.44 21.08
C MET A 22 -20.24 -7.24 21.19
N ASP A 23 -20.67 -6.30 22.02
CA ASP A 23 -22.08 -5.90 22.04
C ASP A 23 -22.45 -5.17 20.74
N TYR A 24 -23.75 -5.15 20.42
CA TYR A 24 -24.28 -4.55 19.20
C TYR A 24 -23.87 -3.08 19.04
N THR A 25 -23.86 -2.31 20.12
CA THR A 25 -23.53 -0.87 20.09
C THR A 25 -22.07 -0.67 19.72
N SER A 26 -21.17 -1.43 20.34
CA SER A 26 -19.74 -1.39 20.02
C SER A 26 -19.46 -1.82 18.58
N LEU A 27 -20.10 -2.89 18.11
CA LEU A 27 -19.94 -3.36 16.72
C LEU A 27 -20.44 -2.33 15.70
N ARG A 28 -21.62 -1.72 15.95
CA ARG A 28 -22.17 -0.64 15.11
C ARG A 28 -21.24 0.57 15.06
N ASN A 29 -20.73 1.00 16.22
CA ASN A 29 -19.83 2.15 16.30
C ASN A 29 -18.51 1.88 15.57
N LEU A 30 -17.96 0.67 15.69
CA LEU A 30 -16.79 0.24 14.92
C LEU A 30 -17.08 0.30 13.42
N SER A 31 -18.21 -0.25 12.97
CA SER A 31 -18.61 -0.22 11.56
C SER A 31 -18.69 1.20 11.02
N ILE A 32 -19.34 2.13 11.73
CA ILE A 32 -19.45 3.54 11.29
C ILE A 32 -18.08 4.21 11.25
N LYS A 33 -17.21 3.98 12.24
CA LYS A 33 -15.85 4.53 12.24
C LYS A 33 -15.03 4.00 11.08
N LEU A 34 -15.05 2.69 10.85
CA LEU A 34 -14.36 2.07 9.72
C LEU A 34 -14.91 2.60 8.40
N GLN A 35 -16.23 2.76 8.24
CA GLN A 35 -16.81 3.36 7.05
C GLN A 35 -16.40 4.82 6.87
N ARG A 36 -16.25 5.61 7.94
CA ARG A 36 -15.77 6.99 7.82
C ARG A 36 -14.29 7.09 7.45
N ILE A 37 -13.48 6.16 7.93
CA ILE A 37 -12.03 6.16 7.70
C ILE A 37 -11.69 5.51 6.36
N LEU A 38 -12.39 4.44 5.99
CA LEU A 38 -12.07 3.58 4.85
C LEU A 38 -13.12 3.67 3.72
N GLY A 39 -14.25 4.34 3.92
CA GLY A 39 -15.42 4.21 3.03
C GLY A 39 -15.25 4.77 1.64
N ASP A 40 -14.40 5.77 1.45
CA ASP A 40 -14.02 6.28 0.13
C ASP A 40 -12.61 5.80 -0.29
N ASN A 41 -12.01 4.88 0.48
CA ASN A 41 -10.62 4.44 0.37
C ASN A 41 -9.57 5.57 0.41
N SER A 42 -9.95 6.84 0.64
CA SER A 42 -9.04 7.98 0.54
C SER A 42 -7.87 7.84 1.50
N PHE A 43 -8.15 7.41 2.73
CA PHE A 43 -7.14 7.16 3.75
C PHE A 43 -6.15 6.06 3.34
N ILE A 44 -6.64 4.97 2.75
CA ILE A 44 -5.79 3.86 2.31
C ILE A 44 -4.94 4.28 1.10
N HIS A 45 -5.55 4.97 0.13
CA HIS A 45 -4.82 5.51 -1.01
C HIS A 45 -3.74 6.50 -0.58
N GLU A 46 -4.06 7.41 0.34
CA GLU A 46 -3.08 8.37 0.89
C GLU A 46 -1.93 7.65 1.59
N MET A 47 -2.23 6.61 2.38
CA MET A 47 -1.21 5.79 3.04
C MET A 47 -0.33 5.04 2.03
N ILE A 48 -0.92 4.45 0.99
CA ILE A 48 -0.16 3.77 -0.08
C ILE A 48 0.75 4.77 -0.79
N LEU A 49 0.24 5.93 -1.19
CA LEU A 49 1.02 6.97 -1.86
C LEU A 49 2.24 7.42 -1.03
N LYS A 50 2.09 7.53 0.29
CA LYS A 50 3.17 7.90 1.21
C LYS A 50 4.11 6.75 1.58
N SER A 51 3.76 5.51 1.24
CA SER A 51 4.54 4.33 1.62
C SER A 51 5.82 4.20 0.80
N ASP A 52 6.87 3.69 1.43
CA ASP A 52 8.13 3.34 0.78
C ASP A 52 7.92 2.19 -0.22
N LEU A 53 8.51 2.31 -1.41
CA LEU A 53 8.47 1.28 -2.45
C LEU A 53 9.00 -0.08 -1.98
N TYR A 54 9.86 -0.11 -0.97
CA TYR A 54 10.36 -1.34 -0.34
C TYR A 54 9.26 -2.26 0.16
N TYR A 55 8.10 -1.72 0.58
CA TYR A 55 6.98 -2.53 1.03
C TYR A 55 6.27 -3.28 -0.11
N PHE A 56 6.46 -2.85 -1.36
CA PHE A 56 5.83 -3.42 -2.56
C PHE A 56 6.77 -4.34 -3.33
N ARG A 57 7.60 -5.08 -2.61
CA ARG A 57 8.61 -5.99 -3.17
C ARG A 57 8.03 -7.24 -3.85
N GLN A 58 6.73 -7.48 -3.73
CA GLN A 58 6.05 -8.58 -4.42
C GLN A 58 5.64 -8.16 -5.84
N GLU A 59 5.38 -6.87 -6.03
CA GLU A 59 4.92 -6.24 -7.25
C GLU A 59 6.09 -5.66 -8.05
N ILE A 60 7.08 -5.07 -7.36
CA ILE A 60 8.29 -4.50 -7.94
C ILE A 60 9.51 -5.24 -7.39
N SER A 61 10.38 -5.74 -8.28
CA SER A 61 11.56 -6.47 -7.81
C SER A 61 12.51 -5.58 -6.99
N ALA A 62 13.19 -6.16 -6.00
CA ALA A 62 14.13 -5.43 -5.15
C ALA A 62 15.24 -4.70 -5.93
N LYS A 63 15.64 -5.23 -7.09
CA LYS A 63 16.56 -4.55 -8.01
C LYS A 63 15.95 -3.27 -8.57
N THR A 64 14.71 -3.36 -9.06
CA THR A 64 13.97 -2.20 -9.59
C THR A 64 13.77 -1.15 -8.49
N VAL A 65 13.34 -1.55 -7.29
CA VAL A 65 13.23 -0.65 -6.12
C VAL A 65 14.58 0.02 -5.81
N GLY A 66 15.67 -0.75 -5.76
CA GLY A 66 16.98 -0.20 -5.47
C GLY A 66 17.47 0.81 -6.52
N VAL A 67 17.15 0.62 -7.80
CA VAL A 67 17.46 1.60 -8.85
C VAL A 67 16.61 2.87 -8.69
N LEU A 68 15.32 2.73 -8.39
CA LEU A 68 14.42 3.86 -8.13
C LEU A 68 14.90 4.70 -6.94
N GLN A 69 15.25 4.06 -5.83
CA GLN A 69 15.77 4.73 -4.63
C GLN A 69 17.10 5.46 -4.89
N LYS A 70 17.99 4.88 -5.72
CA LYS A 70 19.22 5.56 -6.15
C LYS A 70 18.96 6.84 -6.94
N HIS A 71 17.83 6.92 -7.64
CA HIS A 71 17.39 8.11 -8.37
C HIS A 71 16.47 9.01 -7.53
N GLY A 72 16.40 8.79 -6.21
CA GLY A 72 15.62 9.62 -5.28
C GLY A 72 14.12 9.33 -5.28
N ILE A 73 13.68 8.21 -5.85
CA ILE A 73 12.28 7.78 -5.83
C ILE A 73 12.12 6.76 -4.71
N MET A 74 11.61 7.22 -3.57
CA MET A 74 11.49 6.43 -2.34
C MET A 74 10.05 5.96 -2.15
N THR A 75 9.07 6.77 -2.53
CA THR A 75 7.65 6.55 -2.27
C THR A 75 6.84 6.25 -3.54
N VAL A 76 5.66 5.67 -3.35
CA VAL A 76 4.70 5.45 -4.45
C VAL A 76 4.29 6.77 -5.09
N ALA A 77 4.06 7.83 -4.30
CA ALA A 77 3.70 9.14 -4.83
C ALA A 77 4.78 9.69 -5.77
N GLU A 78 6.06 9.63 -5.36
CA GLU A 78 7.17 10.08 -6.20
C GLU A 78 7.27 9.28 -7.50
N LEU A 79 7.04 7.97 -7.44
CA LEU A 79 7.01 7.10 -8.61
C LEU A 79 5.86 7.49 -9.57
N MET A 80 4.66 7.74 -9.03
CA MET A 80 3.48 8.14 -9.81
C MET A 80 3.64 9.49 -10.50
N THR A 81 4.47 10.38 -9.96
CA THR A 81 4.78 11.68 -10.58
C THR A 81 5.87 11.60 -11.65
N CYS A 82 6.59 10.49 -11.77
CA CYS A 82 7.60 10.31 -12.80
C CYS A 82 6.97 9.91 -14.14
N SER A 83 7.37 10.60 -15.20
CA SER A 83 6.96 10.23 -16.55
C SER A 83 7.65 8.94 -17.00
N TYR A 84 7.03 8.25 -17.95
CA TYR A 84 7.58 7.02 -18.50
C TYR A 84 8.93 7.26 -19.19
N GLU A 85 9.08 8.39 -19.88
CA GLU A 85 10.32 8.77 -20.56
C GLU A 85 11.46 8.91 -19.56
N LYS A 86 11.21 9.60 -18.44
CA LYS A 86 12.19 9.76 -17.36
C LYS A 86 12.60 8.42 -16.75
N LEU A 87 11.66 7.48 -16.61
CA LEU A 87 11.96 6.13 -16.13
C LEU A 87 12.77 5.33 -17.15
N ALA A 88 12.45 5.45 -18.44
CA ALA A 88 13.16 4.75 -19.51
C ALA A 88 14.62 5.23 -19.69
N GLU A 89 14.91 6.47 -19.30
CA GLU A 89 16.27 7.05 -19.35
C GLU A 89 17.13 6.69 -18.12
N MET A 90 16.55 6.10 -17.06
CA MET A 90 17.32 5.76 -15.85
C MET A 90 18.27 4.59 -16.08
N ASP A 91 19.54 4.82 -15.75
CA ASP A 91 20.53 3.76 -15.76
C ASP A 91 20.17 2.64 -14.77
N GLY A 92 20.18 1.40 -15.25
CA GLY A 92 19.81 0.22 -14.48
C GLY A 92 18.35 -0.22 -14.57
N LEU A 93 17.45 0.55 -15.19
CA LEU A 93 16.09 0.10 -15.51
C LEU A 93 16.03 -0.52 -16.92
N GLY A 94 15.85 -1.84 -16.98
CA GLY A 94 15.62 -2.55 -18.24
C GLY A 94 14.14 -2.66 -18.58
N SER A 95 13.83 -3.18 -19.78
CA SER A 95 12.45 -3.40 -20.25
C SER A 95 11.58 -4.18 -19.27
N LYS A 96 12.15 -5.18 -18.58
CA LYS A 96 11.46 -5.94 -17.53
C LYS A 96 11.09 -5.05 -16.32
N SER A 97 12.02 -4.26 -15.82
CA SER A 97 11.80 -3.36 -14.69
C SER A 97 10.73 -2.30 -15.02
N LEU A 98 10.77 -1.76 -16.25
CA LEU A 98 9.74 -0.83 -16.71
C LEU A 98 8.36 -1.51 -16.79
N SER A 99 8.29 -2.77 -17.22
CA SER A 99 7.05 -3.53 -17.24
C SER A 99 6.50 -3.79 -15.83
N GLU A 100 7.35 -4.08 -14.85
CA GLU A 100 6.98 -4.24 -13.44
C GLU A 100 6.35 -2.93 -12.92
N ILE A 101 7.03 -1.80 -13.13
CA ILE A 101 6.56 -0.47 -12.71
C ILE A 101 5.21 -0.12 -13.35
N VAL A 102 5.06 -0.30 -14.66
CA VAL A 102 3.80 -0.01 -15.36
C VAL A 102 2.67 -0.92 -14.88
N GLY A 103 2.96 -2.20 -14.60
CA GLY A 103 1.99 -3.13 -14.03
C GLY A 103 1.49 -2.63 -12.66
N PHE A 104 2.43 -2.32 -11.77
CA PHE A 104 2.15 -1.79 -10.43
C PHE A 104 1.29 -0.51 -10.47
N ILE A 105 1.67 0.47 -11.29
CA ILE A 105 0.93 1.74 -11.43
C ILE A 105 -0.51 1.50 -11.92
N LYS A 106 -0.70 0.57 -12.87
CA LYS A 106 -2.03 0.23 -13.39
C LYS A 106 -2.92 -0.46 -12.35
N GLU A 107 -2.33 -1.21 -11.42
CA GLU A 107 -3.09 -1.83 -10.34
C GLU A 107 -3.50 -0.82 -9.27
N LEU A 108 -2.66 0.19 -9.00
CA LEU A 108 -2.96 1.27 -8.07
C LEU A 108 -4.00 2.29 -8.57
N GLY A 109 -4.12 2.46 -9.88
CA GLY A 109 -5.08 3.38 -10.51
C GLY A 109 -6.48 2.80 -10.72
N LYS A 110 -6.73 1.56 -10.31
CA LYS A 110 -8.06 0.91 -10.35
C LYS A 110 -8.78 1.05 -9.01
#